data_AF-A0A920SDW8-F1
#
_entry.id   AF-A0A920SDW8-F1
#
_cell.length_a   1.000
_cell.length_b   1.000
_cell.length_c   1.000
_cell.angle_alpha   90.00
_cell.angle_beta   90.00
_cell.angle_gamma   90.00
#
_symmetry.space_group_name_H-M   'P 1'
#
loop_
_entity.id
_entity.type
_entity.pdbx_description
1 polymer ?
#
loop_
_entity_poly.entity_id
_entity_poly.type
_entity_poly.pdbx_seq_one_letter_code
_entity_poly.pdbx_strand_id
1 'polypeptide(L)'
;MGEEFGVRTSVNESDRSGIGNWIRGAQKQADWTIYGFHCHESGQIGEYHGLNKLAPPEFLVDFAHWTIDQGCALFAGHGPHLLRGIEIYKGRPIFYSLGNFIFQNESVLRLPDEAYRRFGLHMIKLLGTILILDPGVVRELSQVIQYSGKAW
;
A
#
# COMPACT_ATOMS: atom_id res chain seq x y z
N MET A 1 0.22 1.88 31.85
CA MET A 1 1.11 2.56 30.89
C MET A 1 2.16 1.55 30.48
N GLY A 2 2.42 1.41 29.17
CA GLY A 2 3.41 0.44 28.66
C GLY A 2 4.84 0.87 28.96
N GLU A 3 5.76 -0.09 29.05
CA GLU A 3 7.16 0.13 29.45
C GLU A 3 8.00 0.87 28.38
N GLU A 4 7.50 1.01 27.15
CA GLU A 4 8.16 1.73 26.04
C GLU A 4 7.18 2.61 25.24
N PHE A 5 7.72 3.63 24.55
CA PHE A 5 6.96 4.47 23.62
C PHE A 5 6.64 3.67 22.34
N GLY A 6 5.35 3.52 22.03
CA GLY A 6 4.89 2.84 20.82
C GLY A 6 3.66 3.52 20.23
N VAL A 7 3.52 3.42 18.91
CA VAL A 7 2.33 3.87 18.17
C VAL A 7 1.53 2.63 17.78
N ARG A 8 0.24 2.61 18.16
CA ARG A 8 -0.71 1.58 17.74
C ARG A 8 -1.79 2.20 16.89
N THR A 9 -2.01 1.62 15.72
CA THR A 9 -3.16 1.93 14.87
C THR A 9 -4.23 0.86 15.09
N SER A 10 -5.50 1.27 15.10
CA SER A 10 -6.65 0.38 15.21
C SER A 10 -7.77 0.86 14.32
N VAL A 11 -8.66 -0.06 13.93
CA VAL A 11 -9.86 0.28 13.19
C VAL A 11 -10.82 1.07 14.09
N ASN A 12 -11.48 2.09 13.54
CA ASN A 12 -12.55 2.78 14.24
C ASN A 12 -13.79 1.88 14.32
N GLU A 13 -14.31 1.65 15.54
CA GLU A 13 -15.43 0.71 15.75
C GLU A 13 -16.75 1.18 15.14
N SER A 14 -16.98 2.49 15.03
CA SER A 14 -18.16 3.03 14.35
C SER A 14 -18.11 2.73 12.86
N ASP A 15 -16.96 2.96 12.23
CA ASP A 15 -16.74 2.64 10.82
C ASP A 15 -16.86 1.14 10.58
N ARG A 16 -16.24 0.32 11.43
CA ARG A 16 -16.34 -1.15 11.35
C ARG A 16 -17.79 -1.63 11.39
N SER A 17 -18.60 -1.11 12.32
CA SER A 17 -20.02 -1.45 12.40
C SER A 17 -20.78 -1.05 11.13
N GLY A 18 -20.54 0.17 10.63
CA GLY A 18 -21.11 0.66 9.38
C GLY A 18 -20.74 -0.22 8.19
N ILE A 19 -19.45 -0.54 8.04
CA ILE A 19 -18.93 -1.44 7.00
C ILE A 19 -19.59 -2.81 7.08
N GLY A 20 -19.82 -3.34 8.28
CA GLY A 20 -20.51 -4.61 8.46
C GLY A 20 -21.94 -4.59 7.90
N ASN A 21 -22.66 -3.47 8.07
CA ASN A 21 -23.98 -3.31 7.46
C ASN A 21 -23.90 -3.29 5.92
N TRP A 22 -22.90 -2.61 5.36
CA TRP A 22 -22.66 -2.58 3.91
C TRP A 22 -22.33 -3.97 3.35
N ILE A 23 -21.46 -4.73 4.01
CA ILE A 23 -21.12 -6.11 3.59
C ILE A 23 -22.37 -6.98 3.57
N ARG A 24 -23.15 -6.99 4.66
CA ARG A 24 -24.40 -7.78 4.74
C ARG A 24 -25.44 -7.33 3.71
N GLY A 25 -25.48 -6.04 3.39
CA GLY A 25 -26.34 -5.50 2.34
C GLY A 25 -25.93 -5.98 0.94
N ALA A 26 -24.62 -5.97 0.65
CA ALA A 26 -24.06 -6.41 -0.62
C ALA A 26 -24.27 -7.92 -0.85
N GLN A 27 -24.12 -8.73 0.19
CA GLN A 27 -24.34 -10.18 0.11
C GLN A 27 -25.77 -10.58 -0.29
N LYS A 28 -26.76 -9.70 -0.08
CA LYS A 28 -28.15 -9.96 -0.53
C LYS A 28 -28.33 -9.73 -2.03
N GLN A 29 -27.36 -9.12 -2.69
CA GLN A 29 -27.47 -8.61 -4.06
C GLN A 29 -26.39 -9.17 -5.00
N ALA A 30 -25.40 -9.88 -4.46
CA ALA A 30 -24.27 -10.40 -5.22
C ALA A 30 -23.94 -11.83 -4.77
N ASP A 31 -23.52 -12.67 -5.71
CA ASP A 31 -23.03 -14.02 -5.42
C ASP A 31 -21.70 -13.99 -4.66
N TRP A 32 -20.83 -13.02 -4.99
CA TRP A 32 -19.54 -12.82 -4.35
C TRP A 32 -19.32 -11.36 -3.96
N THR A 33 -19.03 -11.15 -2.67
CA THR A 33 -18.62 -9.83 -2.14
C THR A 33 -17.11 -9.79 -1.97
N ILE A 34 -16.44 -8.84 -2.62
CA ILE A 34 -15.00 -8.60 -2.49
C ILE A 34 -14.81 -7.29 -1.73
N TYR A 35 -13.95 -7.29 -0.72
CA TYR A 35 -13.63 -6.08 0.03
C TYR A 35 -12.28 -5.50 -0.38
N GLY A 36 -12.28 -4.27 -0.89
CA GLY A 36 -11.06 -3.53 -1.25
C GLY A 36 -10.61 -2.61 -0.11
N PHE A 37 -9.31 -2.57 0.19
CA PHE A 37 -8.77 -1.72 1.26
C PHE A 37 -7.47 -1.02 0.84
N HIS A 38 -7.40 0.28 1.12
CA HIS A 38 -6.23 1.10 0.84
C HIS A 38 -5.51 1.46 2.14
N CYS A 39 -4.25 1.05 2.28
CA CYS A 39 -3.48 1.17 3.52
C CYS A 39 -1.99 1.42 3.22
N HIS A 40 -1.40 2.42 3.86
CA HIS A 40 0.03 2.73 3.73
C HIS A 40 0.85 2.31 4.95
N GLU A 41 0.18 1.90 6.03
CA GLU A 41 0.81 1.44 7.25
C GLU A 41 1.54 0.11 7.03
N SER A 42 2.65 -0.09 7.74
CA SER A 42 3.40 -1.35 7.78
C SER A 42 3.61 -1.80 9.23
N GLY A 43 4.05 -3.05 9.41
CA GLY A 43 4.25 -3.69 10.71
C GLY A 43 5.26 -2.98 11.63
N GLN A 44 5.28 -3.33 12.92
CA GLN A 44 5.87 -2.54 14.01
C GLN A 44 7.41 -2.39 14.03
N ILE A 45 8.16 -2.94 13.07
CA ILE A 45 9.63 -2.80 13.07
C ILE A 45 10.02 -1.65 12.17
N GLY A 46 10.27 -0.42 12.69
CA GLY A 46 11.06 0.65 12.05
C GLY A 46 10.50 2.08 11.93
N GLU A 47 11.36 3.07 11.59
CA GLU A 47 11.06 4.52 11.60
C GLU A 47 10.05 4.94 10.52
N TYR A 48 8.86 5.40 10.97
CA TYR A 48 7.61 5.62 10.24
C TYR A 48 7.01 4.37 9.59
N HIS A 49 5.94 3.85 10.20
CA HIS A 49 5.17 2.71 9.72
C HIS A 49 6.07 1.55 9.23
N GLY A 50 7.01 1.09 10.06
CA GLY A 50 7.70 -0.17 9.81
C GLY A 50 8.69 -0.16 8.64
N LEU A 51 9.98 -0.23 8.94
CA LEU A 51 11.03 -0.69 8.03
C LEU A 51 10.69 -2.04 7.35
N ASN A 52 9.79 -2.85 7.91
CA ASN A 52 9.25 -4.02 7.21
C ASN A 52 7.99 -3.68 6.41
N LYS A 53 8.17 -3.03 5.26
CA LYS A 53 7.08 -2.72 4.31
C LYS A 53 6.36 -3.96 3.76
N LEU A 54 7.01 -5.12 3.84
CA LEU A 54 6.46 -6.41 3.37
C LEU A 54 5.44 -6.97 4.37
N ALA A 55 5.62 -6.70 5.66
CA ALA A 55 4.69 -7.14 6.70
C ALA A 55 3.48 -6.20 6.77
N PRO A 56 2.24 -6.74 6.67
CA PRO A 56 1.06 -5.95 6.96
C PRO A 56 1.04 -5.53 8.44
N PRO A 57 0.44 -4.38 8.78
CA PRO A 57 0.22 -3.99 10.17
C PRO A 57 -0.83 -4.91 10.82
N GLU A 58 -0.72 -5.14 12.12
CA GLU A 58 -1.59 -6.07 12.86
C GLU A 58 -3.08 -5.77 12.67
N PHE A 59 -3.47 -4.49 12.75
CA PHE A 59 -4.87 -4.10 12.59
C PHE A 59 -5.44 -4.48 11.20
N LEU A 60 -4.60 -4.50 10.16
CA LEU A 60 -5.02 -4.87 8.81
C LEU A 60 -5.26 -6.38 8.71
N VAL A 61 -4.44 -7.18 9.42
CA VAL A 61 -4.64 -8.63 9.52
C VAL A 61 -5.97 -8.92 10.20
N ASP A 62 -6.19 -8.33 11.39
CA ASP A 62 -7.42 -8.49 12.16
C ASP A 62 -8.65 -8.03 11.36
N PHE A 63 -8.53 -6.91 10.66
CA PHE A 63 -9.62 -6.37 9.85
C PHE A 63 -9.92 -7.24 8.63
N ALA A 64 -8.89 -7.75 7.94
CA ALA A 64 -9.07 -8.64 6.81
C ALA A 64 -9.79 -9.93 7.23
N HIS A 65 -9.36 -10.58 8.32
CA HIS A 65 -10.07 -11.74 8.89
C HIS A 65 -11.51 -11.40 9.23
N TRP A 66 -11.75 -10.25 9.87
CA TRP A 66 -13.09 -9.82 10.21
C TRP A 66 -13.99 -9.61 8.99
N THR A 67 -13.50 -9.06 7.88
CA THR A 67 -14.31 -8.92 6.65
C THR A 67 -14.69 -10.28 6.06
N ILE A 68 -13.79 -11.26 6.09
CA ILE A 68 -14.10 -12.64 5.70
C ILE A 68 -15.12 -13.25 6.65
N ASP A 69 -15.05 -12.97 7.95
CA ASP A 69 -16.04 -13.42 8.94
C ASP A 69 -17.42 -12.77 8.75
N GLN A 70 -17.48 -11.55 8.19
CA GLN A 70 -18.73 -10.95 7.72
C GLN A 70 -19.24 -11.57 6.40
N GLY A 71 -18.45 -12.46 5.79
CA GLY A 71 -18.78 -13.27 4.63
C GLY A 71 -18.36 -12.66 3.28
N CYS A 72 -17.34 -11.79 3.28
CA CYS A 72 -16.62 -11.50 2.05
C CYS A 72 -15.96 -12.77 1.49
N ALA A 73 -16.02 -12.94 0.18
CA ALA A 73 -15.38 -14.03 -0.53
C ALA A 73 -13.86 -13.81 -0.71
N LEU A 74 -13.42 -12.56 -0.63
CA LEU A 74 -12.03 -12.14 -0.84
C LEU A 74 -11.76 -10.79 -0.15
N PHE A 75 -10.54 -10.62 0.36
CA PHE A 75 -9.98 -9.32 0.74
C PHE A 75 -8.85 -8.92 -0.21
N ALA A 76 -8.90 -7.69 -0.73
CA ALA A 76 -7.94 -7.16 -1.70
C ALA A 76 -7.36 -5.82 -1.21
N GLY A 77 -6.17 -5.89 -0.61
CA GLY A 77 -5.41 -4.74 -0.17
C GLY A 77 -4.59 -4.07 -1.29
N HIS A 78 -4.38 -2.77 -1.17
CA HIS A 78 -3.43 -1.98 -1.96
C HIS A 78 -2.98 -0.74 -1.15
N GLY A 79 -2.09 0.09 -1.70
CA GLY A 79 -1.56 1.28 -1.01
C GLY A 79 -0.03 1.34 -0.92
N PRO A 80 0.69 0.34 -0.38
CA PRO A 80 2.14 0.44 -0.18
C PRO A 80 2.96 0.39 -1.48
N HIS A 81 2.30 0.32 -2.64
CA HIS A 81 2.88 0.28 -3.99
C HIS A 81 3.84 -0.91 -4.24
N LEU A 82 3.70 -1.98 -3.44
CA LEU A 82 4.48 -3.22 -3.54
C LEU A 82 3.60 -4.40 -3.18
N LEU A 83 3.99 -5.61 -3.61
CA LEU A 83 3.31 -6.84 -3.24
C LEU A 83 3.59 -7.19 -1.77
N ARG A 84 2.54 -7.56 -1.02
CA ARG A 84 2.66 -8.15 0.32
C ARG A 84 2.21 -9.61 0.30
N GLY A 85 2.40 -10.30 1.43
CA GLY A 85 2.02 -11.70 1.60
C GLY A 85 0.55 -11.98 1.27
N ILE A 86 0.28 -13.25 0.97
CA ILE A 86 -1.05 -13.79 0.70
C ILE A 86 -1.37 -14.78 1.82
N GLU A 87 -2.60 -14.75 2.30
CA GLU A 87 -3.11 -15.71 3.27
C GLU A 87 -4.38 -16.40 2.72
N ILE A 88 -4.59 -17.66 3.09
CA ILE A 88 -5.90 -18.33 2.95
C ILE A 88 -6.51 -18.45 4.35
N TYR A 89 -7.51 -17.63 4.64
CA TYR A 89 -8.24 -17.65 5.91
C TYR A 89 -9.64 -18.24 5.70
N LYS A 90 -9.97 -19.32 6.41
CA LYS A 90 -11.25 -20.06 6.26
C LYS A 90 -11.58 -20.44 4.80
N GLY A 91 -10.55 -20.81 4.04
CA GLY A 91 -10.67 -21.16 2.61
C GLY A 91 -10.89 -19.96 1.68
N ARG A 92 -10.80 -18.72 2.19
CA ARG A 92 -10.92 -17.50 1.39
C ARG A 92 -9.57 -16.79 1.26
N PRO A 93 -9.21 -16.30 0.07
CA PRO A 93 -7.96 -15.58 -0.10
C PRO A 93 -7.97 -14.19 0.53
N ILE A 94 -6.81 -13.77 1.01
CA ILE A 94 -6.52 -12.44 1.50
C ILE A 94 -5.23 -11.98 0.84
N PHE A 95 -5.30 -10.91 0.05
CA PHE A 95 -4.14 -10.24 -0.52
C PHE A 95 -3.85 -8.99 0.30
N TYR A 96 -2.76 -8.98 1.07
CA TYR A 96 -2.42 -7.81 1.90
C TYR A 96 -1.92 -6.60 1.10
N SER A 97 -1.42 -6.84 -0.11
CA SER A 97 -1.22 -5.81 -1.12
C SER A 97 -1.03 -6.44 -2.49
N LEU A 98 -1.80 -6.00 -3.48
CA LEU A 98 -1.64 -6.39 -4.89
C LEU A 98 -0.56 -5.58 -5.63
N GLY A 99 0.10 -4.64 -4.95
CA GLY A 99 1.05 -3.73 -5.58
C GLY A 99 0.40 -2.81 -6.61
N ASN A 100 1.21 -2.30 -7.55
CA ASN A 100 0.73 -1.49 -8.67
C ASN A 100 0.91 -2.26 -9.97
N PHE A 101 -0.18 -2.42 -10.73
CA PHE A 101 -0.12 -2.96 -12.09
C PHE A 101 0.19 -1.87 -13.13
N ILE A 102 -0.28 -0.63 -12.89
CA ILE A 102 -0.04 0.54 -13.74
C ILE A 102 0.53 1.66 -12.86
N PHE A 103 1.57 2.34 -13.34
CA PHE A 103 2.16 3.50 -12.69
C PHE A 103 1.88 4.76 -13.51
N GLN A 104 1.22 5.75 -12.91
CA GLN A 104 0.95 7.06 -13.53
C GLN A 104 1.91 8.15 -13.00
N ASN A 105 3.22 7.87 -12.99
CA ASN A 105 4.21 8.89 -12.58
C ASN A 105 4.41 9.96 -13.65
N GLU A 106 4.17 9.66 -14.92
CA GLU A 106 4.49 10.54 -16.06
C GLU A 106 3.42 11.61 -16.33
N SER A 107 2.26 11.54 -15.67
CA SER A 107 1.18 12.53 -15.78
C SER A 107 1.30 13.71 -14.81
N VAL A 108 2.26 13.66 -13.87
CA VAL A 108 2.45 14.71 -12.86
C VAL A 108 3.56 15.66 -13.30
N LEU A 109 3.17 16.83 -13.83
CA LEU A 109 4.11 17.85 -14.31
C LEU A 109 4.96 18.46 -13.19
N ARG A 110 4.48 18.42 -11.93
CA ARG A 110 5.17 18.96 -10.76
C ARG A 110 4.87 18.11 -9.54
N LEU A 111 5.92 17.68 -8.83
CA LEU A 111 5.78 17.03 -7.53
C LEU A 111 5.80 18.10 -6.42
N PRO A 112 5.46 17.76 -5.17
CA PRO A 112 5.72 18.62 -4.02
C PRO A 112 7.24 18.83 -3.82
N ASP A 113 7.66 19.99 -3.31
CA ASP A 113 9.08 20.34 -3.07
C ASP A 113 9.84 19.27 -2.26
N GLU A 114 9.17 18.67 -1.29
CA GLU A 114 9.70 17.59 -0.46
C GLU A 114 10.10 16.34 -1.25
N ALA A 115 9.36 16.00 -2.31
CA ALA A 115 9.71 14.88 -3.19
C ALA A 115 11.02 15.17 -3.93
N TYR A 116 11.23 16.41 -4.41
CA TYR A 116 12.49 16.79 -5.05
C TYR A 116 13.66 16.69 -4.07
N ARG A 117 13.50 17.22 -2.85
CA ARG A 117 14.51 17.13 -1.80
C ARG A 117 14.88 15.69 -1.45
N ARG A 118 13.88 14.80 -1.37
CA ARG A 118 14.09 13.37 -1.08
C ARG A 118 14.99 12.67 -2.10
N PHE A 119 14.93 13.08 -3.36
CA PHE A 119 15.76 12.52 -4.44
C PHE A 119 17.01 13.36 -4.75
N GLY A 120 17.33 14.37 -3.92
CA GLY A 120 18.48 15.27 -4.15
C GLY A 120 18.33 16.14 -5.41
N LEU A 121 17.09 16.34 -5.89
CA LEU A 121 16.78 17.12 -7.07
C LEU A 121 16.42 18.56 -6.65
N HIS A 122 16.89 19.54 -7.41
CA HIS A 122 16.42 20.92 -7.28
C HIS A 122 15.23 21.14 -8.22
N MET A 123 14.24 21.94 -7.81
CA MET A 123 13.00 22.21 -8.57
C MET A 123 13.24 22.61 -10.04
N ILE A 124 14.40 23.21 -10.34
CA ILE A 124 14.81 23.63 -11.69
C ILE A 124 15.21 22.44 -12.60
N LYS A 125 15.66 21.31 -12.05
CA LYS A 125 16.15 20.16 -12.84
C LYS A 125 15.07 19.37 -13.58
N LEU A 126 13.79 19.56 -13.25
CA LEU A 126 12.68 18.78 -13.82
C LEU A 126 11.75 19.58 -14.73
N LEU A 127 11.85 20.92 -14.74
CA LEU A 127 11.00 21.79 -15.56
C LEU A 127 11.45 21.91 -17.03
N GLY A 128 12.52 21.24 -17.40
CA GLY A 128 12.90 20.96 -18.78
C GLY A 128 13.82 19.74 -18.76
N THR A 129 13.72 18.90 -19.78
CA THR A 129 14.66 17.80 -20.08
C THR A 129 14.25 16.37 -19.67
N ILE A 130 13.25 15.85 -20.39
CA ILE A 130 13.39 14.58 -21.15
C ILE A 130 14.27 14.76 -22.41
N LEU A 131 14.58 16.01 -22.80
CA LEU A 131 15.49 16.37 -23.87
C LEU A 131 16.86 16.80 -23.35
N ILE A 132 17.77 15.83 -23.31
CA ILE A 132 19.24 15.86 -23.34
C ILE A 132 19.72 14.76 -22.40
N LEU A 133 19.96 13.63 -23.04
CA LEU A 133 20.66 12.46 -22.56
C LEU A 133 22.01 12.90 -21.95
N ASP A 134 22.07 13.05 -20.64
CA ASP A 134 23.31 12.88 -19.89
C ASP A 134 23.46 11.39 -19.60
N PRO A 135 24.42 10.68 -20.21
CA PRO A 135 24.66 9.26 -19.97
C PRO A 135 24.95 8.93 -18.50
N GLY A 136 25.40 9.90 -17.69
CA GLY A 136 25.65 9.71 -16.27
C GLY A 136 24.36 9.58 -15.44
N VAL A 137 23.38 10.45 -15.71
CA VAL A 137 22.10 10.49 -14.97
C VAL A 137 21.18 9.32 -15.37
N VAL A 138 21.23 8.89 -16.64
CA VAL A 138 20.52 7.70 -17.10
C VAL A 138 21.00 6.45 -16.36
N ARG A 139 22.27 6.38 -15.99
CA ARG A 139 22.82 5.23 -15.25
C ARG A 139 22.31 5.17 -13.81
N GLU A 140 22.26 6.30 -13.10
CA GLU A 140 21.70 6.36 -11.73
C GLU A 140 20.19 6.06 -11.72
N LEU A 141 19.41 6.63 -12.65
CA LEU A 141 17.97 6.35 -12.74
C LEU A 141 17.69 4.91 -13.20
N SER A 142 18.52 4.33 -14.09
CA SER A 142 18.39 2.92 -14.47
C SER A 142 18.68 1.97 -13.30
N GLN A 143 19.56 2.34 -12.36
CA GLN A 143 19.82 1.57 -11.15
C GLN A 143 18.68 1.70 -10.13
N VAL A 144 18.07 2.89 -10.02
CA VAL A 144 16.90 3.13 -9.16
C VAL A 144 15.64 2.43 -9.70
N ILE A 145 15.47 2.35 -11.03
CA ILE A 145 14.34 1.65 -11.68
C ILE A 145 14.60 0.14 -11.81
N GLN A 146 15.85 -0.33 -11.99
CA GLN A 146 16.15 -1.78 -11.99
C GLN A 146 16.02 -2.41 -10.60
N TYR A 147 16.17 -1.64 -9.51
CA TYR A 147 15.97 -2.17 -8.14
C TYR A 147 14.51 -2.54 -7.83
N SER A 148 13.53 -2.10 -8.64
CA SER A 148 12.13 -2.55 -8.55
C SER A 148 11.75 -3.59 -9.61
N GLY A 149 12.69 -4.03 -10.46
CA GLY A 149 12.44 -4.92 -11.60
C GLY A 149 13.22 -6.24 -11.59
N LYS A 150 13.96 -6.58 -10.52
CA LYS A 150 14.64 -7.88 -10.38
C LYS A 150 14.26 -8.58 -9.07
N ALA A 151 13.10 -9.23 -9.10
CA ALA A 151 12.80 -10.39 -8.26
C ALA A 151 11.88 -11.31 -9.08
N TRP A 152 12.52 -12.13 -9.92
CA TRP A 152 12.01 -13.45 -10.28
C TRP A 152 12.81 -14.45 -9.46
#